data_AF-A0A970KHV3-F1
#
_entry.id   AF-A0A970KHV3-F1
#
_cell.length_a   1.000
_cell.length_b   1.000
_cell.length_c   1.000
_cell.angle_alpha   90.00
_cell.angle_beta   90.00
_cell.angle_gamma   90.00
#
_symmetry.space_group_name_H-M   'P 1'
#
loop_
_entity.id
_entity.type
_entity.pdbx_description
1 polymer ?
#
loop_
_entity_poly.entity_id
_entity_poly.type
_entity_poly.pdbx_seq_one_letter_code
_entity_poly.pdbx_strand_id
1 'polypeptide(L)'
;MQQGNTGKIYILLFFGVTVISTSGILISLSTAAPLIIAFYRMFFSVLIMTPFIFFRYKAHPGHFFKLKPLLAGAFLAIHFFLWNTAFEYTSIANAVIFIALQPFFTYLLEYFFAKEDLRPGILSGLAFALLGSIIISIGDVNILFSKVWGDILAILAAFFAAAYLFTGRSMRKELEY
;
A
#
# COMPACT_ATOMS: atom_id res chain seq x y z
N MET A 1 -1.93 27.92 9.70
CA MET A 1 -0.61 27.76 9.06
C MET A 1 0.27 26.92 9.97
N GLN A 2 0.30 25.58 9.79
CA GLN A 2 1.14 24.68 10.57
C GLN A 2 2.55 24.60 9.93
N GLN A 3 3.44 25.53 10.28
CA GLN A 3 4.87 25.47 9.93
C GLN A 3 5.69 24.67 10.98
N GLY A 4 5.10 23.64 11.57
CA GLY A 4 5.78 22.77 12.52
C GLY A 4 6.31 21.51 11.84
N ASN A 5 7.62 21.48 11.57
CA ASN A 5 8.40 20.27 11.27
C ASN A 5 8.35 19.62 9.88
N THR A 6 8.27 20.41 8.80
CA THR A 6 8.44 19.88 7.42
C THR A 6 9.73 19.05 7.26
N GLY A 7 10.84 19.47 7.88
CA GLY A 7 12.10 18.72 7.86
C GLY A 7 12.02 17.32 8.50
N LYS A 8 11.33 17.18 9.64
CA LYS A 8 11.11 15.86 10.27
C LYS A 8 10.22 14.98 9.42
N ILE A 9 9.21 15.54 8.76
CA ILE A 9 8.33 14.80 7.85
C ILE A 9 9.16 14.20 6.71
N TYR A 10 10.03 15.00 6.07
CA TYR A 10 10.89 14.49 5.00
C TYR A 10 11.86 13.41 5.46
N ILE A 11 12.44 13.54 6.66
CA ILE A 11 13.32 12.51 7.24
C ILE A 11 12.54 11.19 7.48
N LEU A 12 11.35 11.28 8.06
CA LEU A 12 10.49 10.11 8.30
C LEU A 12 10.06 9.46 6.99
N LEU A 13 9.71 10.25 5.98
CA LEU A 13 9.36 9.76 4.65
C LEU A 13 10.56 9.07 3.98
N PHE A 14 11.75 9.68 4.02
CA PHE A 14 12.95 9.09 3.46
C PHE A 14 13.21 7.70 4.05
N PHE A 15 13.24 7.60 5.38
CA PHE A 15 13.47 6.32 6.05
C PHE A 15 12.35 5.30 5.76
N GLY A 16 11.09 5.73 5.80
CA GLY A 16 9.94 4.87 5.51
C GLY A 16 9.99 4.32 4.08
N VAL A 17 10.30 5.16 3.10
CA VAL A 17 10.42 4.75 1.70
C VAL A 17 11.58 3.77 1.53
N THR A 18 12.76 4.05 2.09
CA THR A 18 13.91 3.13 2.02
C THR A 18 13.58 1.75 2.57
N VAL A 19 12.93 1.67 3.75
CA VAL A 19 12.53 0.40 4.37
C VAL A 19 11.52 -0.36 3.51
N ILE A 20 10.50 0.34 2.98
CA ILE A 20 9.48 -0.28 2.13
C ILE A 20 10.08 -0.79 0.80
N SER A 21 11.02 -0.05 0.20
CA SER A 21 11.66 -0.43 -1.05
C SER A 21 12.45 -1.74 -0.95
N THR A 22 13.02 -2.08 0.20
CA THR A 22 13.73 -3.36 0.41
C THR A 22 12.78 -4.56 0.46
N SER A 23 11.50 -4.34 0.81
CA SER A 23 10.50 -5.39 1.04
C SER A 23 10.32 -6.32 -0.17
N GLY A 24 10.14 -5.78 -1.38
CA GLY A 24 9.89 -6.60 -2.57
C GLY A 24 11.03 -7.57 -2.90
N ILE A 25 12.28 -7.12 -2.70
CA ILE A 25 13.48 -7.95 -2.91
C ILE A 25 13.52 -9.09 -1.89
N LEU A 26 13.28 -8.79 -0.61
CA LEU A 26 13.26 -9.80 0.45
C LEU A 26 12.15 -10.84 0.26
N ILE A 27 10.97 -10.41 -0.20
CA ILE A 27 9.86 -11.30 -0.52
C ILE A 27 10.26 -12.24 -1.65
N SER A 28 10.85 -11.71 -2.72
CA SER A 28 11.28 -12.52 -3.87
C SER A 28 12.42 -13.48 -3.55
N LEU A 29 13.26 -13.19 -2.55
CA LEU A 29 14.34 -14.07 -2.09
C LEU A 29 13.86 -15.12 -1.08
N SER A 30 12.66 -14.94 -0.51
CA SER A 30 12.10 -15.87 0.46
C SER A 30 11.59 -17.13 -0.24
N THR A 31 11.90 -18.30 0.34
CA THR A 31 11.37 -19.59 -0.11
C THR A 31 10.02 -19.94 0.52
N ALA A 32 9.54 -19.14 1.47
CA ALA A 32 8.26 -19.35 2.13
C ALA A 32 7.09 -18.94 1.24
N ALA A 33 5.95 -19.64 1.36
CA ALA A 33 4.75 -19.33 0.59
C ALA A 33 4.25 -17.89 0.84
N PRO A 34 3.59 -17.24 -0.15
CA PRO A 34 3.22 -15.82 -0.08
C PRO A 34 2.34 -15.48 1.13
N LEU A 35 1.43 -16.40 1.47
CA LEU A 35 0.52 -16.26 2.59
C LEU A 35 1.24 -16.34 3.94
N ILE A 36 2.30 -17.15 4.05
CA ILE A 36 3.12 -17.25 5.26
C ILE A 36 3.87 -15.93 5.49
N ILE A 37 4.46 -15.37 4.44
CA ILE A 37 5.13 -14.06 4.49
C ILE A 37 4.13 -12.97 4.92
N ALA A 38 2.94 -12.95 4.32
CA ALA A 38 1.90 -11.99 4.67
C ALA A 38 1.44 -12.14 6.13
N PHE A 39 1.24 -13.39 6.59
CA PHE A 39 0.85 -13.70 7.96
C PHE A 39 1.88 -13.17 8.95
N TYR A 40 3.16 -13.53 8.82
CA TYR A 40 4.18 -13.09 9.76
C TYR A 40 4.35 -11.57 9.76
N ARG A 41 4.31 -10.92 8.58
CA ARG A 41 4.36 -9.46 8.51
C ARG A 41 3.23 -8.81 9.31
N MET A 42 2.00 -9.30 9.15
CA MET A 42 0.84 -8.76 9.86
C MET A 42 0.86 -9.10 11.35
N PHE A 43 1.25 -10.32 11.70
CA PHE A 43 1.38 -10.78 13.08
C PHE A 43 2.35 -9.89 13.87
N PHE A 44 3.57 -9.68 13.35
CA PHE A 44 4.55 -8.83 14.02
C PHE A 44 4.12 -7.36 14.04
N SER A 45 3.47 -6.86 12.96
CA SER A 45 2.94 -5.51 12.93
C SER A 45 1.92 -5.26 14.04
N VAL A 46 0.97 -6.19 14.23
CA VAL A 46 -0.01 -6.13 15.31
C VAL A 46 0.66 -6.28 16.67
N LEU A 47 1.55 -7.26 16.83
CA LEU A 47 2.25 -7.49 18.10
C LEU A 47 3.02 -6.26 18.58
N ILE A 48 3.68 -5.55 17.65
CA ILE A 48 4.46 -4.34 17.96
C ILE A 48 3.55 -3.12 18.16
N MET A 49 2.50 -2.94 17.33
CA MET A 49 1.61 -1.77 17.43
C MET A 49 0.63 -1.85 18.61
N THR A 50 0.13 -3.04 18.95
CA THR A 50 -0.86 -3.25 20.01
C THR A 50 -0.47 -2.59 21.34
N PRO A 51 0.72 -2.83 21.94
CA PRO A 51 1.09 -2.18 23.20
C PRO A 51 1.13 -0.66 23.05
N PHE A 52 1.66 -0.12 21.95
CA PHE A 52 1.66 1.31 21.70
C PHE A 52 0.24 1.90 21.68
N ILE A 53 -0.70 1.24 21.00
CA ILE A 53 -2.08 1.71 20.89
C ILE A 53 -2.80 1.69 22.25
N PHE A 54 -2.65 0.61 23.02
CA PHE A 54 -3.30 0.49 24.33
C PHE A 54 -2.70 1.44 25.37
N PHE A 55 -1.37 1.52 25.46
CA PHE A 55 -0.71 2.35 26.49
C PHE A 55 -0.75 3.84 26.16
N ARG A 56 -0.59 4.24 24.89
CA ARG A 56 -0.49 5.66 24.52
C ARG A 56 -1.82 6.31 24.19
N TYR A 57 -2.76 5.55 23.62
CA TYR A 57 -4.01 6.07 23.08
C TYR A 57 -5.27 5.56 23.79
N LYS A 58 -5.13 4.68 24.80
CA LYS A 58 -6.24 4.11 25.60
C LYS A 58 -7.41 3.62 24.72
N ALA A 59 -7.07 3.02 23.57
CA ALA A 59 -8.05 2.60 22.59
C ALA A 59 -8.99 1.54 23.20
N HIS A 60 -10.29 1.70 22.97
CA HIS A 60 -11.28 0.72 23.43
C HIS A 60 -11.35 -0.45 22.45
N PRO A 61 -11.19 -1.71 22.90
CA PRO A 61 -11.17 -2.89 22.03
C PRO A 61 -12.37 -3.02 21.08
N GLY A 62 -13.54 -2.55 21.51
CA GLY A 62 -14.77 -2.59 20.71
C GLY A 62 -14.71 -1.82 19.39
N HIS A 63 -13.78 -0.87 19.23
CA HIS A 63 -13.60 -0.16 17.97
C HIS A 63 -13.01 -1.04 16.87
N PHE A 64 -12.20 -2.05 17.21
CA PHE A 64 -11.57 -2.94 16.23
C PHE A 64 -12.56 -3.89 15.56
N PHE A 65 -13.67 -4.22 16.24
CA PHE A 65 -14.69 -5.14 15.74
C PHE A 65 -15.83 -4.43 14.97
N LYS A 66 -15.71 -3.12 14.74
CA LYS A 66 -16.65 -2.41 13.86
C LYS A 66 -16.43 -2.82 12.40
N LEU A 67 -17.47 -2.68 11.58
CA LEU A 67 -17.46 -3.08 10.17
C LEU A 67 -16.33 -2.43 9.37
N LYS A 68 -16.10 -1.11 9.54
CA LYS A 68 -15.05 -0.38 8.79
C LYS A 68 -13.63 -0.90 9.06
N PRO A 69 -13.16 -1.06 10.32
CA PRO A 69 -11.85 -1.67 10.58
C PRO A 69 -11.73 -3.10 10.07
N LEU A 70 -12.77 -3.92 10.21
CA LEU A 70 -12.77 -5.29 9.66
C LEU A 70 -12.65 -5.28 8.14
N LEU A 71 -13.38 -4.39 7.46
CA LEU A 71 -13.32 -4.24 6.01
C LEU A 71 -11.94 -3.74 5.54
N ALA A 72 -11.37 -2.76 6.24
CA ALA A 72 -10.02 -2.28 5.98
C ALA A 72 -8.98 -3.40 6.16
N GLY A 73 -9.11 -4.21 7.23
CA GLY A 73 -8.27 -5.39 7.47
C GLY A 73 -8.41 -6.44 6.36
N ALA A 74 -9.63 -6.71 5.90
CA ALA A 74 -9.89 -7.64 4.80
C ALA A 74 -9.25 -7.17 3.48
N PHE A 75 -9.42 -5.89 3.11
CA PHE A 75 -8.76 -5.33 1.94
C PHE A 75 -7.24 -5.38 2.04
N LEU A 76 -6.68 -5.10 3.21
CA LEU A 76 -5.23 -5.18 3.43
C LEU A 76 -4.72 -6.62 3.33
N ALA A 77 -5.47 -7.60 3.84
CA ALA A 77 -5.13 -9.01 3.74
C ALA A 77 -5.13 -9.48 2.27
N ILE A 78 -6.17 -9.13 1.51
CA ILE A 78 -6.26 -9.44 0.07
C ILE A 78 -5.12 -8.77 -0.69
N HIS A 79 -4.84 -7.48 -0.41
CA HIS A 79 -3.70 -6.77 -1.00
C HIS A 79 -2.39 -7.54 -0.79
N PHE A 80 -2.08 -7.93 0.45
CA PHE A 80 -0.81 -8.61 0.74
C PHE A 80 -0.73 -10.02 0.17
N PHE A 81 -1.85 -10.74 0.11
CA PHE A 81 -1.91 -12.01 -0.59
C PHE A 81 -1.57 -11.84 -2.08
N LEU A 82 -2.26 -10.92 -2.77
CA LEU A 82 -2.06 -10.67 -4.19
C LEU A 82 -0.66 -10.13 -4.50
N TRP A 83 -0.17 -9.19 -3.69
CA TRP A 83 1.15 -8.58 -3.84
C TRP A 83 2.27 -9.60 -3.70
N ASN A 84 2.24 -10.41 -2.64
CA ASN A 84 3.27 -11.41 -2.43
C ASN A 84 3.20 -12.51 -3.50
N THR A 85 1.99 -12.91 -3.93
CA THR A 85 1.80 -13.91 -4.99
C THR A 85 2.29 -13.36 -6.34
N ALA A 86 2.11 -12.08 -6.63
CA ALA A 86 2.58 -11.47 -7.88
C ALA A 86 4.09 -11.67 -8.09
N PHE A 87 4.91 -11.62 -7.04
CA PHE A 87 6.36 -11.86 -7.15
C PHE A 87 6.74 -13.29 -7.57
N GLU A 88 5.88 -14.28 -7.34
CA GLU A 88 6.12 -15.65 -7.84
C GLU A 88 5.83 -15.77 -9.33
N TYR A 89 4.91 -14.95 -9.84
CA TYR A 89 4.40 -15.06 -11.20
C TYR A 89 4.86 -13.97 -12.16
N THR A 90 5.45 -12.86 -11.69
CA THR A 90 6.01 -11.78 -12.53
C THR A 90 7.38 -11.30 -12.04
N SER A 91 8.03 -10.40 -12.78
CA SER A 91 9.29 -9.79 -12.33
C SER A 91 9.01 -8.74 -11.25
N ILE A 92 10.01 -8.49 -10.39
CA ILE A 92 9.96 -7.42 -9.39
C ILE A 92 9.70 -6.07 -10.08
N ALA A 93 10.35 -5.84 -11.22
CA ALA A 93 10.17 -4.64 -12.05
C ALA A 93 8.70 -4.44 -12.49
N ASN A 94 8.09 -5.45 -13.11
CA ASN A 94 6.69 -5.36 -13.55
C ASN A 94 5.74 -5.16 -12.36
N ALA A 95 5.91 -5.93 -11.28
CA ALA A 95 5.08 -5.80 -10.08
C ALA A 95 5.15 -4.37 -9.49
N VAL A 96 6.35 -3.77 -9.43
CA VAL A 96 6.56 -2.41 -8.91
C VAL A 96 5.94 -1.35 -9.83
N ILE A 97 6.01 -1.52 -11.16
CA ILE A 97 5.32 -0.62 -12.10
C ILE A 97 3.81 -0.68 -11.87
N PHE A 98 3.23 -1.88 -11.77
CA PHE A 98 1.78 -2.03 -11.67
C PHE A 98 1.22 -1.62 -10.29
N ILE A 99 1.95 -1.84 -9.19
CA ILE A 99 1.51 -1.36 -7.88
C ILE A 99 1.54 0.16 -7.78
N ALA A 100 2.38 0.84 -8.58
CA ALA A 100 2.41 2.30 -8.67
C ALA A 100 1.10 2.90 -9.23
N LEU A 101 0.15 2.08 -9.69
CA LEU A 101 -1.22 2.48 -10.01
C LEU A 101 -2.11 2.67 -8.78
N GLN A 102 -1.63 2.38 -7.56
CA GLN A 102 -2.41 2.59 -6.34
C GLN A 102 -2.99 4.02 -6.20
N PRO A 103 -2.26 5.13 -6.50
CA PRO A 103 -2.82 6.48 -6.46
C PRO A 103 -3.94 6.70 -7.49
N PHE A 104 -3.88 6.04 -8.65
CA PHE A 104 -4.94 6.06 -9.65
C PHE A 104 -6.24 5.44 -9.10
N PHE A 105 -6.15 4.26 -8.50
CA PHE A 105 -7.31 3.62 -7.87
C PHE A 105 -7.82 4.41 -6.66
N THR A 106 -6.92 5.02 -5.89
CA THR A 106 -7.29 5.88 -4.77
C THR A 106 -8.10 7.09 -5.26
N TYR A 107 -7.62 7.76 -6.31
CA TYR A 107 -8.35 8.84 -6.99
C TYR A 107 -9.73 8.38 -7.46
N LEU A 108 -9.81 7.20 -8.09
CA LEU A 108 -11.07 6.68 -8.63
C LEU A 108 -12.10 6.40 -7.53
N LEU A 109 -11.65 5.79 -6.43
CA LEU A 109 -12.50 5.53 -5.25
C LEU A 109 -12.96 6.84 -4.61
N GLU A 110 -12.08 7.83 -4.46
CA GLU A 110 -12.44 9.13 -3.90
C GLU A 110 -13.43 9.88 -4.79
N TYR A 111 -13.23 9.86 -6.10
CA TYR A 111 -14.13 10.49 -7.07
C TYR A 111 -15.55 9.89 -6.98
N PHE A 112 -15.67 8.56 -7.02
CA PHE A 112 -16.97 7.90 -7.06
C PHE A 112 -17.67 7.87 -5.69
N PHE A 113 -16.94 7.62 -4.60
CA PHE A 113 -17.54 7.36 -3.29
C PHE A 113 -17.49 8.56 -2.34
N ALA A 114 -16.44 9.39 -2.41
CA ALA A 114 -16.31 10.56 -1.54
C ALA A 114 -16.85 11.86 -2.18
N LYS A 115 -17.06 11.88 -3.50
CA LYS A 115 -17.50 13.07 -4.26
C LYS A 115 -16.66 14.33 -3.97
N GLU A 116 -15.40 14.14 -3.59
CA GLU A 116 -14.47 15.25 -3.37
C GLU A 116 -13.92 15.71 -4.72
N ASP A 117 -13.87 17.03 -4.95
CA ASP A 117 -13.19 17.60 -6.11
C ASP A 117 -11.68 17.34 -5.98
N LEU A 118 -11.17 16.50 -6.87
CA LEU A 118 -9.80 16.02 -6.79
C LEU A 118 -8.82 17.05 -7.34
N ARG A 119 -7.68 17.19 -6.66
CA ARG A 119 -6.63 18.12 -7.09
C ARG A 119 -6.02 17.65 -8.42
N PRO A 120 -5.90 18.53 -9.43
CA PRO A 120 -5.37 18.16 -10.74
C PRO A 120 -3.91 17.65 -10.71
N GLY A 121 -3.16 17.92 -9.64
CA GLY A 121 -1.78 17.44 -9.47
C GLY A 121 -1.61 15.94 -9.18
N ILE A 122 -2.68 15.19 -8.90
CA ILE A 122 -2.59 13.74 -8.66
C ILE A 122 -2.21 13.01 -9.96
N LEU A 123 -2.81 13.40 -11.09
CA LEU A 123 -2.55 12.81 -12.40
C LEU A 123 -1.11 13.04 -12.85
N SER A 124 -0.55 14.24 -12.62
CA SER A 124 0.85 14.51 -12.93
C SER A 124 1.79 13.72 -12.03
N GLY A 125 1.52 13.65 -10.72
CA GLY A 125 2.31 12.82 -9.79
C GLY A 125 2.31 11.34 -10.15
N LEU A 126 1.15 10.79 -10.53
CA LEU A 126 1.01 9.43 -11.04
C LEU A 126 1.83 9.23 -12.32
N ALA A 127 1.72 10.14 -13.29
CA ALA A 127 2.48 10.06 -14.53
C ALA A 127 4.00 10.07 -14.25
N PHE A 128 4.47 10.95 -13.37
CA PHE A 128 5.88 10.99 -12.95
C PHE A 128 6.31 9.69 -12.24
N ALA A 129 5.49 9.12 -11.36
CA ALA A 129 5.79 7.87 -10.66
C ALA A 129 5.88 6.68 -11.62
N LEU A 130 4.96 6.59 -12.58
CA LEU A 130 4.97 5.56 -13.61
C LEU A 130 6.19 5.70 -14.52
N LEU A 131 6.50 6.93 -14.96
CA LEU A 131 7.70 7.20 -15.78
C LEU A 131 8.98 6.79 -15.04
N GLY A 132 9.13 7.16 -13.77
CA GLY A 132 10.27 6.73 -12.96
C GLY A 132 10.38 5.21 -12.84
N SER A 133 9.25 4.53 -12.62
CA SER A 133 9.21 3.06 -12.50
C SER A 133 9.57 2.35 -13.81
N ILE A 134 9.12 2.91 -14.95
CA ILE A 134 9.48 2.44 -16.28
C ILE A 134 10.99 2.63 -16.52
N ILE A 135 11.53 3.81 -16.21
CA ILE A 135 12.97 4.12 -16.39
C ILE A 135 13.85 3.13 -15.62
N ILE A 136 13.51 2.85 -14.36
CA ILE A 136 14.24 1.87 -13.54
C ILE A 136 14.18 0.47 -14.18
N SER A 137 13.11 0.15 -14.89
CA SER A 137 12.87 -1.15 -15.50
C SER A 137 13.37 -1.26 -16.95
N ILE A 138 14.03 -0.23 -17.52
CA ILE A 138 14.53 -0.22 -18.92
C ILE A 138 15.58 -1.32 -19.20
N GLY A 139 16.21 -1.89 -18.17
CA GLY A 139 17.07 -3.08 -18.34
C GLY A 139 16.28 -4.38 -18.62
N ASP A 140 15.03 -4.43 -18.17
CA ASP A 140 14.14 -5.62 -18.19
C ASP A 140 12.87 -5.41 -19.04
N VAL A 141 12.70 -4.27 -19.71
CA VAL A 141 11.46 -3.84 -20.42
C VAL A 141 11.01 -4.76 -21.57
N ASN A 142 11.83 -5.69 -22.04
CA ASN A 142 11.45 -6.61 -23.13
C ASN A 142 10.37 -7.63 -22.75
N ILE A 143 9.75 -7.52 -21.57
CA ILE A 143 8.81 -8.51 -21.05
C ILE A 143 7.69 -7.88 -20.19
N LEU A 144 7.31 -6.61 -20.42
CA LEU A 144 6.03 -6.09 -19.92
C LEU A 144 4.87 -6.93 -20.49
N PHE A 145 3.94 -7.36 -19.64
CA PHE A 145 2.84 -8.28 -20.01
C PHE A 145 3.27 -9.65 -20.53
N SER A 146 4.54 -10.04 -20.40
CA SER A 146 4.96 -11.41 -20.70
C SER A 146 4.47 -12.43 -19.68
N LYS A 147 4.23 -11.95 -18.46
CA LYS A 147 3.81 -12.72 -17.29
C LYS A 147 2.47 -12.17 -16.81
N VAL A 148 1.50 -12.20 -17.72
CA VAL A 148 0.17 -11.57 -17.58
C VAL A 148 -0.50 -11.91 -16.24
N TRP A 149 -0.37 -13.15 -15.77
CA TRP A 149 -0.99 -13.55 -14.51
C TRP A 149 -0.45 -12.78 -13.31
N GLY A 150 0.87 -12.70 -13.15
CA GLY A 150 1.47 -11.92 -12.07
C GLY A 150 1.21 -10.43 -12.21
N ASP A 151 1.16 -9.92 -13.44
CA ASP A 151 0.86 -8.51 -13.72
C ASP A 151 -0.58 -8.15 -13.30
N ILE A 152 -1.57 -9.01 -13.59
CA ILE A 152 -2.96 -8.85 -13.13
C ILE A 152 -3.02 -8.86 -11.60
N LEU A 153 -2.31 -9.78 -10.94
CA LEU A 153 -2.25 -9.85 -9.49
C LEU A 153 -1.69 -8.56 -8.88
N ALA A 154 -0.64 -7.98 -9.47
CA ALA A 154 -0.05 -6.72 -9.02
C ALA A 154 -1.03 -5.53 -9.18
N ILE A 155 -1.75 -5.45 -10.30
CA ILE A 155 -2.77 -4.42 -10.52
C ILE A 155 -3.91 -4.56 -9.49
N LEU A 156 -4.41 -5.79 -9.27
CA LEU A 156 -5.45 -6.04 -8.27
C LEU A 156 -4.94 -5.71 -6.86
N ALA A 157 -3.70 -6.04 -6.54
CA ALA A 157 -3.08 -5.65 -5.27
C ALA A 157 -3.10 -4.11 -5.09
N ALA A 158 -2.82 -3.35 -6.15
CA ALA A 158 -2.85 -1.88 -6.12
C ALA A 158 -4.25 -1.36 -5.81
N PHE A 159 -5.28 -1.96 -6.40
CA PHE A 159 -6.67 -1.62 -6.12
C PHE A 159 -7.05 -1.90 -4.66
N PHE A 160 -6.70 -3.07 -4.12
CA PHE A 160 -7.02 -3.41 -2.73
C PHE A 160 -6.24 -2.56 -1.72
N ALA A 161 -5.01 -2.15 -2.03
CA ALA A 161 -4.28 -1.17 -1.21
C ALA A 161 -5.00 0.18 -1.19
N ALA A 162 -5.48 0.64 -2.34
CA ALA A 162 -6.27 1.87 -2.44
C ALA A 162 -7.58 1.76 -1.63
N ALA A 163 -8.29 0.63 -1.73
CA ALA A 163 -9.52 0.38 -0.97
C ALA A 163 -9.28 0.38 0.56
N TYR A 164 -8.17 -0.21 1.01
CA TYR A 164 -7.73 -0.15 2.41
C TYR A 164 -7.51 1.30 2.86
N LEU A 165 -6.73 2.08 2.09
CA LEU A 165 -6.42 3.48 2.43
C LEU A 165 -7.66 4.35 2.43
N PHE A 166 -8.54 4.19 1.44
CA PHE A 166 -9.81 4.88 1.34
C PHE A 166 -10.70 4.62 2.57
N THR A 167 -10.86 3.34 2.94
CA THR A 167 -11.64 2.94 4.12
C THR A 167 -11.03 3.52 5.40
N GLY A 168 -9.70 3.42 5.55
CA GLY A 168 -8.97 3.96 6.71
C GLY A 168 -9.00 5.48 6.81
N ARG A 169 -9.07 6.21 5.69
CA ARG A 169 -9.26 7.67 5.66
C ARG A 169 -10.61 8.05 6.26
N SER A 170 -11.69 7.35 5.89
CA SER A 170 -13.02 7.60 6.46
C SER A 170 -13.07 7.37 7.97
N MET A 171 -12.34 6.37 8.47
CA MET A 171 -12.25 6.08 9.90
C MET A 171 -11.45 7.14 10.66
N ARG A 172 -10.38 7.67 10.06
CA ARG A 172 -9.58 8.74 10.69
C ARG A 172 -10.38 10.03 10.85
N LYS A 173 -11.18 10.41 9.84
CA LYS A 173 -12.09 11.57 9.95
C LYS A 173 -13.11 11.42 11.10
N GLU A 174 -13.49 10.20 11.47
CA GLU A 174 -14.40 9.92 12.60
C GLU A 174 -13.69 9.84 13.96
N LEU A 175 -12.36 9.71 13.97
CA LEU A 175 -11.52 9.53 15.17
C LEU A 175 -10.67 10.77 15.49
N GLU A 176 -10.72 11.80 14.66
CA GLU A 176 -10.16 13.12 14.97
C GLU A 176 -10.98 13.72 16.13
N TYR A 177 -10.38 13.70 17.33
CA TYR A 177 -10.74 14.51 18.48
C TYR A 177 -10.51 15.99 18.20
#